data_AF-A0A0N9Q8F9-F1
#
_entry.id   AF-A0A0N9Q8F9-F1
#
_cell.length_a   1.000
_cell.length_b   1.000
_cell.length_c   1.000
_cell.angle_alpha   90.00
_cell.angle_beta   90.00
_cell.angle_gamma   90.00
#
_symmetry.space_group_name_H-M   'P 1'
#
loop_
_entity.id
_entity.type
_entity.pdbx_description
1 polymer ?
#
loop_
_entity_poly.entity_id
_entity_poly.type
_entity_poly.pdbx_seq_one_letter_code
_entity_poly.pdbx_strand_id
1 'polypeptide(L)'
;YDALILDGSELTLEVQQQLGDGVVRTICLGASDGLRRGTTVKNTGKPISVPVGKPTLGRIMDVLGRPIDEAGPINSDVVRGIHQKAPAFDELSPSTELLETGIKVIDLICPFAKGGKVGLFGGAGVGKTVNMMELINNIAKEHGGYSVFAGVGERTREGNDFYHEMKDSNVLDKVALVYGQMNEPPGNRLRVALTGLTMAEHFRDEGLDVLFFVD
;
A
#
# COMPACT_ATOMS: atom_id res chain seq x y z
N TYR A 1 5.17 -14.05 11.65
CA TYR A 1 4.85 -13.62 10.28
C TYR A 1 6.05 -13.78 9.36
N ASP A 2 6.89 -14.79 9.55
CA ASP A 2 8.07 -14.97 8.70
C ASP A 2 7.63 -15.23 7.25
N ALA A 3 8.32 -14.58 6.32
CA ALA A 3 8.21 -14.89 4.91
C ALA A 3 9.06 -16.13 4.59
N LEU A 4 8.47 -17.10 3.92
CA LEU A 4 9.14 -18.27 3.37
C LEU A 4 9.14 -18.18 1.86
N ILE A 5 10.27 -18.49 1.23
CA ILE A 5 10.44 -18.48 -0.23
C ILE A 5 10.57 -19.91 -0.70
N LEU A 6 9.80 -20.30 -1.70
CA LEU A 6 9.88 -21.63 -2.30
C LEU A 6 11.19 -21.79 -3.09
N ASP A 7 11.88 -22.91 -2.96
CA ASP A 7 13.10 -23.14 -3.74
C ASP A 7 12.77 -23.34 -5.23
N GLY A 8 13.49 -22.64 -6.11
CA GLY A 8 13.25 -22.67 -7.56
C GLY A 8 11.98 -21.97 -8.05
N SER A 9 11.31 -21.18 -7.22
CA SER A 9 10.13 -20.38 -7.59
C SER A 9 10.14 -19.03 -6.86
N GLU A 10 9.46 -18.03 -7.40
CA GLU A 10 9.30 -16.75 -6.72
C GLU A 10 8.10 -16.70 -5.75
N LEU A 11 7.40 -17.83 -5.57
CA LEU A 11 6.25 -17.91 -4.67
C LEU A 11 6.68 -17.65 -3.22
N THR A 12 6.03 -16.66 -2.61
CA THR A 12 6.25 -16.29 -1.21
C THR A 12 5.08 -16.78 -0.35
N LEU A 13 5.40 -17.32 0.82
CA LEU A 13 4.45 -17.81 1.82
C LEU A 13 4.63 -17.00 3.10
N GLU A 14 3.54 -16.60 3.76
CA GLU A 14 3.60 -15.92 5.07
C GLU A 14 3.10 -16.84 6.17
N VAL A 15 3.94 -17.12 7.17
CA VAL A 15 3.56 -17.92 8.34
C VAL A 15 2.50 -17.20 9.19
N GLN A 16 1.34 -17.84 9.36
CA GLN A 16 0.24 -17.35 10.20
C GLN A 16 0.15 -18.02 11.56
N GLN A 17 0.47 -19.32 11.61
CA GLN A 17 0.23 -20.12 12.81
C GLN A 17 1.27 -21.23 12.93
N GLN A 18 1.73 -21.48 14.15
CA GLN A 18 2.47 -22.70 14.49
C GLN A 18 1.47 -23.75 14.96
N LEU A 19 1.48 -24.92 14.31
CA LEU A 19 0.56 -26.01 14.63
C LEU A 19 1.15 -27.01 15.63
N GLY A 20 2.44 -26.92 15.91
CA GLY A 20 3.20 -27.90 16.70
C GLY A 20 4.10 -28.76 15.82
N ASP A 21 5.04 -29.50 16.45
CA ASP A 21 5.92 -30.47 15.78
C ASP A 21 6.70 -29.92 14.57
N GLY A 22 7.09 -28.65 14.63
CA GLY A 22 7.78 -27.96 13.53
C GLY A 22 6.91 -27.65 12.31
N VAL A 23 5.59 -27.87 12.40
CA VAL A 23 4.63 -27.59 11.34
C VAL A 23 4.08 -26.17 11.49
N VAL A 24 4.09 -25.43 10.39
CA VAL A 24 3.51 -24.09 10.28
C VAL A 24 2.40 -24.06 9.24
N ARG A 25 1.38 -23.23 9.49
CA ARG A 25 0.35 -22.88 8.52
C ARG A 25 0.69 -21.54 7.90
N THR A 26 0.72 -21.50 6.57
CA THR A 26 1.08 -20.32 5.79
C THR A 26 -0.07 -19.86 4.90
N ILE A 27 -0.02 -18.60 4.47
CA ILE A 27 -0.83 -18.06 3.37
C ILE A 27 0.10 -17.86 2.17
N CYS A 28 -0.33 -18.24 0.97
CA CYS A 28 0.41 -18.01 -0.27
C CYS A 28 0.16 -16.60 -0.80
N LEU A 29 1.23 -15.89 -1.19
CA LEU A 29 1.17 -14.64 -1.93
C LEU A 29 1.59 -14.89 -3.38
N GLY A 30 0.66 -15.47 -4.14
CA GLY A 30 0.88 -15.96 -5.50
C GLY A 30 0.10 -17.25 -5.75
N ALA A 31 0.13 -17.71 -7.00
CA ALA A 31 -0.58 -18.93 -7.39
C ALA A 31 0.04 -20.16 -6.70
N SER A 32 -0.80 -20.98 -6.07
CA SER A 32 -0.40 -22.24 -5.43
C SER A 32 -0.40 -23.44 -6.38
N ASP A 33 -0.68 -23.19 -7.67
CA ASP A 33 -0.78 -24.24 -8.69
C ASP A 33 0.56 -24.92 -8.90
N GLY A 34 0.54 -26.25 -8.97
CA GLY A 34 1.74 -27.05 -9.16
C GLY A 34 2.58 -27.27 -7.90
N LEU A 35 2.16 -26.78 -6.72
CA LEU A 35 2.82 -27.10 -5.45
C LEU A 35 2.76 -28.60 -5.15
N ARG A 36 3.91 -29.18 -4.78
CA ARG A 36 4.05 -30.59 -4.44
C ARG A 36 4.50 -30.76 -3.00
N ARG A 37 4.06 -31.86 -2.36
CA ARG A 37 4.58 -32.25 -1.05
C ARG A 37 6.08 -32.56 -1.16
N GLY A 38 6.83 -32.20 -0.12
CA GLY A 38 8.28 -32.34 -0.10
C GLY A 38 9.06 -31.23 -0.81
N THR A 39 8.37 -30.20 -1.33
CA THR A 39 9.06 -29.01 -1.88
C THR A 39 9.78 -28.27 -0.76
N THR A 40 11.04 -27.94 -1.01
CA THR A 40 11.88 -27.19 -0.07
C THR A 40 11.43 -25.73 -0.01
N VAL A 41 11.39 -25.17 1.21
CA VAL A 41 11.13 -23.75 1.46
C VAL A 41 12.25 -23.17 2.31
N LYS A 42 12.67 -21.96 2.00
CA LYS A 42 13.68 -21.21 2.75
C LYS A 42 13.00 -20.18 3.64
N ASN A 43 13.22 -20.26 4.95
CA ASN A 43 12.79 -19.20 5.86
C ASN A 43 13.73 -17.99 5.73
N THR A 44 13.16 -16.79 5.54
CA THR A 44 13.92 -15.53 5.51
C THR A 44 14.26 -15.01 6.91
N GLY A 45 13.59 -15.50 7.95
CA GLY A 45 13.71 -15.09 9.35
C GLY A 45 13.14 -13.70 9.65
N LYS A 46 12.41 -13.11 8.68
CA LYS A 46 11.85 -11.77 8.75
C LYS A 46 10.45 -11.76 8.12
N PRO A 47 9.59 -10.79 8.45
CA PRO A 47 8.35 -10.60 7.70
C PRO A 47 8.65 -10.19 6.25
N ILE A 48 7.62 -10.27 5.40
CA ILE A 48 7.65 -9.70 4.05
C ILE A 48 8.14 -8.25 4.17
N SER A 49 9.16 -7.90 3.41
CA SER A 49 9.83 -6.61 3.48
C SER A 49 9.83 -5.98 2.08
N VAL A 50 9.46 -4.71 2.01
CA VAL A 50 9.22 -3.98 0.76
C VAL A 50 10.15 -2.76 0.70
N PRO A 51 10.55 -2.31 -0.50
CA PRO A 51 11.31 -1.06 -0.64
C PRO A 51 10.46 0.12 -0.18
N VAL A 52 11.09 1.10 0.47
CA VAL A 52 10.44 2.33 0.93
C VAL A 52 11.26 3.57 0.54
N GLY A 53 10.73 4.76 0.80
CA GLY A 53 11.41 6.03 0.54
C GLY A 53 11.17 6.60 -0.85
N LYS A 54 11.80 7.74 -1.14
CA LYS A 54 11.59 8.49 -2.39
C LYS A 54 11.73 7.68 -3.70
N PRO A 55 12.60 6.65 -3.80
CA PRO A 55 12.67 5.82 -5.01
C PRO A 55 11.38 5.07 -5.37
N THR A 56 10.42 4.95 -4.44
CA THR A 56 9.11 4.32 -4.70
C THR A 56 8.08 5.27 -5.31
N LEU A 57 8.35 6.58 -5.31
CA LEU A 57 7.44 7.57 -5.89
C LEU A 57 7.40 7.45 -7.41
N GLY A 58 6.20 7.54 -7.97
CA GLY A 58 5.90 7.33 -9.38
C GLY A 58 5.99 5.88 -9.85
N ARG A 59 6.20 4.93 -8.93
CA ARG A 59 6.34 3.51 -9.24
C ARG A 59 5.06 2.75 -8.90
N ILE A 60 4.84 1.65 -9.64
CA ILE A 60 3.78 0.70 -9.35
C ILE A 60 4.39 -0.58 -8.78
N MET A 61 3.93 -1.00 -7.60
CA MET A 61 4.42 -2.19 -6.90
C MET A 61 3.32 -3.20 -6.61
N ASP A 62 3.69 -4.47 -6.54
CA ASP A 62 2.84 -5.54 -6.02
C ASP A 62 2.89 -5.64 -4.48
N VAL A 63 2.16 -6.61 -3.92
CA VAL A 63 2.13 -6.89 -2.48
C VAL A 63 3.51 -7.19 -1.86
N LEU A 64 4.45 -7.72 -2.64
CA LEU A 64 5.80 -8.07 -2.22
C LEU A 64 6.79 -6.91 -2.45
N GLY A 65 6.31 -5.76 -2.94
CA GLY A 65 7.14 -4.59 -3.22
C GLY A 65 7.93 -4.69 -4.52
N ARG A 66 7.56 -5.61 -5.42
CA ARG A 66 8.21 -5.78 -6.72
C ARG A 66 7.60 -4.80 -7.73
N PRO A 67 8.40 -4.15 -8.57
CA PRO A 67 7.86 -3.25 -9.59
C PRO A 67 7.08 -4.02 -10.66
N ILE A 68 5.90 -3.53 -11.00
CA ILE A 68 5.02 -4.07 -12.06
C ILE A 68 4.72 -3.06 -13.17
N ASP A 69 5.48 -1.96 -13.21
CA ASP A 69 5.34 -0.85 -14.16
C ASP A 69 6.29 -0.92 -15.37
N GLU A 70 7.08 -1.99 -15.50
CA GLU A 70 8.11 -2.15 -16.53
C GLU A 70 9.18 -1.03 -16.56
N ALA A 71 9.27 -0.19 -15.52
CA ALA A 71 10.21 0.93 -15.44
C ALA A 71 11.57 0.53 -14.80
N GLY A 72 11.93 -0.75 -14.87
CA GLY A 72 13.14 -1.30 -14.27
C GLY A 72 13.05 -1.51 -12.75
N PRO A 73 14.16 -1.84 -12.06
CA PRO A 73 14.15 -2.08 -10.62
C PRO A 73 13.88 -0.79 -9.82
N ILE A 74 13.41 -0.95 -8.57
CA ILE A 74 13.32 0.15 -7.60
C ILE A 74 14.62 0.17 -6.80
N ASN A 75 15.43 1.21 -7.03
CA ASN A 75 16.71 1.39 -6.35
C ASN A 75 16.49 2.07 -5.00
N SER A 76 15.91 1.34 -4.04
CA SER A 76 15.82 1.80 -2.65
C SER A 76 16.90 1.15 -1.80
N ASP A 77 17.61 1.97 -1.02
CA ASP A 77 18.60 1.53 -0.04
C ASP A 77 17.94 0.99 1.25
N VAL A 78 16.62 1.21 1.41
CA VAL A 78 15.88 0.90 2.63
C VAL A 78 14.72 -0.05 2.32
N VAL A 79 14.70 -1.17 3.03
CA VAL A 79 13.58 -2.11 3.04
C VAL A 79 12.94 -2.15 4.42
N ARG A 80 11.61 -2.18 4.48
CA ARG A 80 10.85 -2.21 5.72
C ARG A 80 9.85 -3.37 5.72
N GLY A 81 9.74 -4.06 6.85
CA GLY A 81 8.80 -5.16 7.03
C GLY A 81 7.35 -4.68 7.10
N ILE A 82 6.41 -5.38 6.46
CA ILE A 82 5.01 -4.95 6.39
C ILE A 82 4.21 -5.11 7.69
N HIS A 83 4.76 -5.87 8.64
CA HIS A 83 4.17 -6.07 9.96
C HIS A 83 4.86 -5.16 10.97
N GLN A 84 4.23 -4.02 11.25
CA GLN A 84 4.68 -3.06 12.26
C GLN A 84 3.70 -3.03 13.44
N LYS A 85 4.21 -2.66 14.62
CA LYS A 85 3.33 -2.34 15.75
C LYS A 85 2.70 -0.98 15.51
N ALA A 86 1.45 -0.82 15.95
CA ALA A 86 0.84 0.50 16.00
C ALA A 86 1.63 1.42 16.95
N PRO A 87 1.63 2.75 16.70
CA PRO A 87 2.21 3.72 17.61
C PRO A 87 1.70 3.56 19.04
N ALA A 88 2.57 3.82 20.02
CA ALA A 88 2.21 3.75 21.43
C ALA A 88 1.31 4.93 21.82
N PHE A 89 0.60 4.80 22.94
CA PHE A 89 -0.38 5.81 23.37
C PHE A 89 0.24 7.20 23.62
N ASP A 90 1.47 7.23 24.13
CA ASP A 90 2.26 8.43 24.40
C ASP A 90 2.86 9.08 23.14
N GLU A 91 2.84 8.39 22.00
CA GLU A 91 3.23 8.92 20.69
C GLU A 91 2.03 9.55 19.94
N LEU A 92 0.81 9.40 20.45
CA LEU A 92 -0.38 9.93 19.80
C LEU A 92 -0.49 11.44 20.01
N SER A 93 -0.54 12.19 18.90
CA SER A 93 -0.80 13.63 18.91
C SER A 93 -2.29 13.91 18.67
N PRO A 94 -3.02 14.51 19.62
CA PRO A 94 -4.37 15.00 19.37
C PRO A 94 -4.28 16.27 18.51
N SER A 95 -4.32 16.10 17.20
CA SER A 95 -4.40 17.19 16.24
C SER A 95 -5.84 17.68 16.12
N THR A 96 -6.06 18.99 16.28
CA THR A 96 -7.31 19.69 15.92
C THR A 96 -7.14 20.52 14.65
N GLU A 97 -6.01 20.38 13.96
CA GLU A 97 -5.73 21.12 12.73
C GLU A 97 -6.62 20.58 11.60
N LEU A 98 -7.19 21.50 10.83
CA LEU A 98 -7.97 21.15 9.66
C LEU A 98 -7.06 20.98 8.45
N LEU A 99 -7.37 20.00 7.63
CA LEU A 99 -6.78 19.79 6.31
C LEU A 99 -7.73 20.39 5.28
N GLU A 100 -7.32 21.50 4.69
CA GLU A 100 -8.08 22.15 3.61
C GLU A 100 -7.96 21.32 2.33
N THR A 101 -9.09 20.92 1.76
CA THR A 101 -9.14 20.03 0.60
C THR A 101 -9.36 20.76 -0.72
N GLY A 102 -9.82 22.00 -0.66
CA GLY A 102 -10.27 22.78 -1.83
C GLY A 102 -11.66 22.37 -2.33
N ILE A 103 -12.30 21.39 -1.70
CA ILE A 103 -13.62 20.88 -2.07
C ILE A 103 -14.66 21.49 -1.13
N LYS A 104 -15.43 22.46 -1.65
CA LYS A 104 -16.40 23.26 -0.87
C LYS A 104 -17.30 22.44 0.06
N VAL A 105 -17.84 21.30 -0.40
CA VAL A 105 -18.76 20.50 0.43
C VAL A 105 -18.02 19.79 1.58
N ILE A 106 -16.77 19.39 1.36
CA ILE A 106 -15.92 18.78 2.38
C ILE A 106 -15.51 19.85 3.37
N ASP A 107 -14.88 20.93 2.90
CA ASP A 107 -14.34 21.98 3.77
C ASP A 107 -15.41 22.70 4.60
N LEU A 108 -16.65 22.81 4.08
CA LEU A 108 -17.74 23.50 4.79
C LEU A 108 -18.54 22.56 5.71
N ILE A 109 -18.88 21.35 5.28
CA ILE A 109 -19.84 20.49 5.98
C ILE A 109 -19.15 19.40 6.80
N CYS A 110 -18.06 18.82 6.29
CA CYS A 110 -17.37 17.70 6.90
C CYS A 110 -15.85 17.87 6.73
N PRO A 111 -15.25 18.88 7.38
CA PRO A 111 -13.85 19.20 7.17
C PRO A 111 -12.96 18.07 7.71
N PHE A 112 -11.86 17.80 7.00
CA PHE A 112 -10.93 16.77 7.41
C PHE A 112 -10.01 17.29 8.50
N ALA A 113 -9.75 16.48 9.52
CA ALA A 113 -8.71 16.74 10.50
C ALA A 113 -7.37 16.18 9.99
N LYS A 114 -6.29 16.94 10.14
CA LYS A 114 -4.94 16.50 9.82
C LYS A 114 -4.55 15.32 10.72
N GLY A 115 -4.05 14.24 10.12
CA GLY A 115 -3.78 12.97 10.81
C GLY A 115 -5.05 12.15 11.14
N GLY A 116 -6.22 12.62 10.72
CA GLY A 116 -7.49 11.92 10.87
C GLY A 116 -7.65 10.72 9.92
N LYS A 117 -8.70 9.95 10.14
CA LYS A 117 -9.14 8.86 9.26
C LYS A 117 -10.48 9.24 8.65
N VAL A 118 -10.60 9.11 7.33
CA VAL A 118 -11.80 9.47 6.58
C VAL A 118 -12.30 8.24 5.84
N GLY A 119 -13.62 8.02 5.85
CA GLY A 119 -14.28 7.00 5.04
C GLY A 119 -15.07 7.63 3.90
N LEU A 120 -14.77 7.25 2.66
CA LEU A 120 -15.54 7.65 1.47
C LEU A 120 -16.57 6.58 1.14
N PHE A 121 -17.76 6.70 1.73
CA PHE A 121 -18.85 5.73 1.54
C PHE A 121 -19.67 6.07 0.29
N GLY A 122 -19.81 5.11 -0.62
CA GLY A 122 -20.58 5.31 -1.84
C GLY A 122 -20.74 4.05 -2.68
N GLY A 123 -21.80 4.03 -3.51
CA GLY A 123 -22.07 2.94 -4.45
C GLY A 123 -21.09 2.88 -5.62
N ALA A 124 -21.35 2.00 -6.58
CA ALA A 124 -20.62 1.98 -7.85
C ALA A 124 -20.99 3.22 -8.69
N GLY A 125 -20.00 3.85 -9.33
CA GLY A 125 -20.23 4.97 -10.26
C GLY A 125 -20.57 6.31 -9.63
N VAL A 126 -20.52 6.46 -8.29
CA VAL A 126 -20.82 7.74 -7.62
C VAL A 126 -19.64 8.72 -7.59
N GLY A 127 -18.53 8.40 -8.26
CA GLY A 127 -17.35 9.26 -8.34
C GLY A 127 -16.36 9.17 -7.18
N LYS A 128 -16.28 8.02 -6.47
CA LYS A 128 -15.31 7.82 -5.38
C LYS A 128 -13.87 8.04 -5.82
N THR A 129 -13.45 7.36 -6.87
CA THR A 129 -12.10 7.46 -7.44
C THR A 129 -11.81 8.88 -7.91
N VAL A 130 -12.78 9.54 -8.57
CA VAL A 130 -12.67 10.95 -8.99
C VAL A 130 -12.44 11.88 -7.81
N ASN A 131 -13.15 11.66 -6.70
CA ASN A 131 -12.95 12.45 -5.48
C ASN A 131 -11.57 12.22 -4.86
N MET A 132 -11.09 10.98 -4.83
CA MET A 132 -9.73 10.67 -4.36
C MET A 132 -8.65 11.33 -5.24
N MET A 133 -8.80 11.27 -6.56
CA MET A 133 -7.84 11.89 -7.49
C MET A 133 -7.79 13.41 -7.31
N GLU A 134 -8.94 14.04 -7.13
CA GLU A 134 -9.02 15.48 -6.86
C GLU A 134 -8.39 15.85 -5.51
N LEU A 135 -8.58 15.03 -4.47
CA LEU A 135 -7.91 15.21 -3.17
C LEU A 135 -6.39 15.10 -3.29
N ILE A 136 -5.88 14.09 -4.00
CA ILE A 136 -4.44 13.93 -4.26
C ILE A 136 -3.92 15.16 -5.00
N ASN A 137 -4.61 15.59 -6.05
CA ASN A 137 -4.21 16.73 -6.86
C ASN A 137 -4.10 18.02 -6.04
N ASN A 138 -5.13 18.34 -5.25
CA ASN A 138 -5.17 19.59 -4.49
C ASN A 138 -4.14 19.60 -3.36
N ILE A 139 -3.99 18.48 -2.64
CA ILE A 139 -3.07 18.41 -1.52
C ILE A 139 -1.61 18.30 -2.01
N ALA A 140 -1.35 17.61 -3.11
CA ALA A 140 -0.01 17.56 -3.71
C ALA A 140 0.46 18.93 -4.24
N LYS A 141 -0.47 19.79 -4.67
CA LYS A 141 -0.18 21.16 -5.15
C LYS A 141 0.02 22.15 -3.99
N GLU A 142 -0.86 22.11 -2.98
CA GLU A 142 -0.88 23.12 -1.91
C GLU A 142 0.01 22.76 -0.71
N HIS A 143 0.09 21.49 -0.33
CA HIS A 143 0.72 21.07 0.93
C HIS A 143 2.08 20.37 0.77
N GLY A 144 2.54 20.11 -0.47
CA GLY A 144 3.85 19.53 -0.73
C GLY A 144 4.09 18.12 -0.16
N GLY A 145 3.05 17.47 0.35
CA GLY A 145 3.10 16.12 0.93
C GLY A 145 3.16 15.02 -0.12
N TYR A 146 3.58 13.83 0.31
CA TYR A 146 3.53 12.62 -0.53
C TYR A 146 2.22 11.87 -0.34
N SER A 147 1.80 11.14 -1.36
CA SER A 147 0.65 10.25 -1.27
C SER A 147 1.08 8.80 -1.50
N VAL A 148 0.38 7.88 -0.85
CA VAL A 148 0.48 6.45 -1.13
C VAL A 148 -0.91 5.93 -1.43
N PHE A 149 -1.05 5.22 -2.55
CA PHE A 149 -2.29 4.59 -2.95
C PHE A 149 -2.14 3.07 -2.84
N ALA A 150 -3.03 2.43 -2.08
CA ALA A 150 -3.16 0.98 -2.01
C ALA A 150 -4.48 0.55 -2.63
N GLY A 151 -4.42 -0.03 -3.83
CA GLY A 151 -5.58 -0.63 -4.51
C GLY A 151 -5.77 -2.08 -4.09
N VAL A 152 -6.73 -2.32 -3.19
CA VAL A 152 -7.03 -3.57 -2.49
C VAL A 152 -8.19 -4.30 -3.16
N GLY A 153 -7.87 -5.15 -4.13
CA GLY A 153 -8.88 -5.89 -4.87
C GLY A 153 -9.65 -5.02 -5.84
N GLU A 154 -9.03 -3.95 -6.34
CA GLU A 154 -9.57 -3.12 -7.41
C GLU A 154 -9.44 -3.78 -8.79
N ARG A 155 -10.23 -3.30 -9.76
CA ARG A 155 -10.11 -3.78 -11.14
C ARG A 155 -8.82 -3.26 -11.76
N THR A 156 -8.16 -4.10 -12.55
CA THR A 156 -6.96 -3.72 -13.33
C THR A 156 -7.20 -2.51 -14.22
N ARG A 157 -8.40 -2.39 -14.82
CA ARG A 157 -8.79 -1.22 -15.62
C ARG A 157 -8.81 0.07 -14.78
N GLU A 158 -9.41 0.02 -13.60
CA GLU A 158 -9.53 1.19 -12.70
C GLU A 158 -8.16 1.65 -12.22
N GLY A 159 -7.26 0.73 -11.88
CA GLY A 159 -5.87 1.06 -11.56
C GLY A 159 -5.08 1.64 -12.73
N ASN A 160 -5.29 1.12 -13.95
CA ASN A 160 -4.63 1.65 -15.15
C ASN A 160 -5.10 3.09 -15.47
N ASP A 161 -6.42 3.32 -15.45
CA ASP A 161 -7.01 4.64 -15.67
C ASP A 161 -6.48 5.64 -14.63
N PHE A 162 -6.43 5.24 -13.36
CA PHE A 162 -5.86 6.04 -12.26
C PHE A 162 -4.39 6.42 -12.50
N TYR A 163 -3.55 5.46 -12.93
CA TYR A 163 -2.15 5.74 -13.24
C TYR A 163 -1.99 6.78 -14.36
N HIS A 164 -2.77 6.66 -15.43
CA HIS A 164 -2.74 7.60 -16.54
C HIS A 164 -3.23 8.99 -16.13
N GLU A 165 -4.32 9.08 -15.36
CA GLU A 165 -4.81 10.37 -14.86
C GLU A 165 -3.80 11.08 -13.94
N MET A 166 -3.09 10.34 -13.09
CA MET A 166 -2.01 10.88 -12.25
C MET A 166 -0.81 11.37 -13.07
N LYS A 167 -0.49 10.65 -14.15
CA LYS A 167 0.57 11.03 -15.09
C LYS A 167 0.20 12.30 -15.85
N ASP A 168 -1.02 12.39 -16.37
CA ASP A 168 -1.51 13.55 -17.12
C ASP A 168 -1.66 14.79 -16.23
N SER A 169 -1.91 14.58 -14.93
CA SER A 169 -2.01 15.65 -13.92
C SER A 169 -0.66 16.10 -13.36
N ASN A 170 0.47 15.52 -13.80
CA ASN A 170 1.83 15.81 -13.31
C ASN A 170 1.98 15.69 -11.78
N VAL A 171 1.32 14.69 -11.18
CA VAL A 171 1.44 14.39 -9.74
C VAL A 171 2.05 13.03 -9.47
N LEU A 172 2.31 12.24 -10.51
CA LEU A 172 2.84 10.88 -10.40
C LEU A 172 4.16 10.81 -9.60
N ASP A 173 5.03 11.82 -9.70
CA ASP A 173 6.30 11.93 -8.95
C ASP A 173 6.13 12.14 -7.43
N LYS A 174 4.89 12.33 -6.96
CA LYS A 174 4.54 12.51 -5.55
C LYS A 174 3.70 11.36 -4.99
N VAL A 175 3.39 10.34 -5.81
CA VAL A 175 2.52 9.23 -5.43
C VAL A 175 3.24 7.90 -5.57
N ALA A 176 3.25 7.07 -4.52
CA ALA A 176 3.61 5.66 -4.63
C ALA A 176 2.35 4.81 -4.82
N LEU A 177 2.35 3.90 -5.81
CA LEU A 177 1.20 3.06 -6.14
C LEU A 177 1.47 1.61 -5.76
N VAL A 178 0.59 1.01 -4.97
CA VAL A 178 0.64 -0.40 -4.59
C VAL A 178 -0.67 -1.07 -5.01
N TYR A 179 -0.60 -2.11 -5.83
CA TYR A 179 -1.79 -2.82 -6.29
C TYR A 179 -1.78 -4.28 -5.86
N GLY A 180 -2.97 -4.74 -5.46
CA GLY A 180 -3.29 -6.13 -5.23
C GLY A 180 -4.64 -6.41 -5.86
N GLN A 181 -4.66 -6.68 -7.17
CA GLN A 181 -5.85 -6.60 -8.01
C GLN A 181 -6.84 -7.76 -7.80
N MET A 182 -8.05 -7.64 -8.35
CA MET A 182 -9.09 -8.68 -8.26
C MET A 182 -8.66 -10.06 -8.80
N ASN A 183 -7.78 -10.10 -9.79
CA ASN A 183 -7.25 -11.33 -10.39
C ASN A 183 -6.19 -12.02 -9.51
N GLU A 184 -5.69 -11.36 -8.47
CA GLU A 184 -4.70 -11.93 -7.58
C GLU A 184 -5.32 -12.84 -6.50
N PRO A 185 -4.56 -13.81 -5.98
CA PRO A 185 -4.99 -14.64 -4.87
C PRO A 185 -5.39 -13.82 -3.65
N PRO A 186 -6.29 -14.35 -2.79
CA PRO A 186 -6.76 -13.64 -1.61
C PRO A 186 -5.62 -13.27 -0.63
N GLY A 187 -4.51 -14.02 -0.61
CA GLY A 187 -3.35 -13.69 0.21
C GLY A 187 -2.70 -12.36 -0.16
N ASN A 188 -2.65 -12.02 -1.45
CA ASN A 188 -2.14 -10.75 -1.93
C ASN A 188 -3.04 -9.60 -1.47
N ARG A 189 -4.34 -9.72 -1.73
CA ARG A 189 -5.34 -8.71 -1.35
C ARG A 189 -5.41 -8.49 0.16
N LEU A 190 -5.16 -9.53 0.93
CA LEU A 190 -5.11 -9.45 2.39
C LEU A 190 -3.91 -8.63 2.92
N ARG A 191 -2.82 -8.50 2.14
CA ARG A 191 -1.57 -7.88 2.60
C ARG A 191 -1.19 -6.60 1.87
N VAL A 192 -1.72 -6.35 0.68
CA VAL A 192 -1.39 -5.17 -0.13
C VAL A 192 -1.63 -3.86 0.63
N ALA A 193 -2.69 -3.77 1.45
CA ALA A 193 -2.95 -2.61 2.29
C ALA A 193 -1.81 -2.34 3.30
N LEU A 194 -1.20 -3.39 3.86
CA LEU A 194 -0.05 -3.26 4.76
C LEU A 194 1.20 -2.82 4.02
N THR A 195 1.39 -3.27 2.78
CA THR A 195 2.49 -2.82 1.91
C THR A 195 2.40 -1.32 1.66
N GLY A 196 1.22 -0.83 1.27
CA GLY A 196 0.98 0.62 1.13
C GLY A 196 1.14 1.37 2.45
N LEU A 197 0.61 0.84 3.55
CA LEU A 197 0.76 1.44 4.87
C LEU A 197 2.24 1.58 5.26
N THR A 198 3.05 0.56 4.99
CA THR A 198 4.48 0.56 5.33
C THR A 198 5.27 1.66 4.61
N MET A 199 4.92 1.93 3.35
CA MET A 199 5.49 3.04 2.59
C MET A 199 5.03 4.39 3.16
N ALA A 200 3.74 4.51 3.47
CA ALA A 200 3.19 5.72 4.07
C ALA A 200 3.80 6.01 5.46
N GLU A 201 3.96 4.98 6.29
CA GLU A 201 4.61 5.08 7.60
C GLU A 201 6.07 5.49 7.49
N HIS A 202 6.78 5.06 6.45
CA HIS A 202 8.16 5.51 6.25
C HIS A 202 8.23 7.03 6.03
N PHE A 203 7.40 7.57 5.14
CA PHE A 203 7.34 9.02 4.92
C PHE A 203 6.84 9.79 6.16
N ARG A 204 5.89 9.23 6.92
CA ARG A 204 5.44 9.78 8.21
C ARG A 204 6.60 9.86 9.21
N ASP A 205 7.38 8.79 9.32
CA ASP A 205 8.50 8.71 10.25
C ASP A 205 9.66 9.64 9.84
N GLU A 206 9.74 10.04 8.56
CA GLU A 206 10.59 11.14 8.07
C GLU A 206 10.05 12.54 8.41
N GLY A 207 8.87 12.64 9.04
CA GLY A 207 8.23 13.89 9.44
C GLY A 207 7.42 14.56 8.34
N LEU A 208 7.07 13.84 7.27
CA LEU A 208 6.26 14.36 6.19
C LEU A 208 4.77 14.15 6.47
N ASP A 209 3.95 15.06 5.96
CA ASP A 209 2.52 14.86 5.87
C ASP A 209 2.21 13.90 4.71
N VAL A 210 1.54 12.80 5.03
CA VAL A 210 1.26 11.73 4.07
C VAL A 210 -0.23 11.51 3.95
N LEU A 211 -0.72 11.49 2.71
CA LEU A 211 -2.04 10.96 2.41
C LEU A 211 -1.93 9.49 2.06
N PHE A 212 -2.64 8.66 2.81
CA PHE A 212 -2.73 7.24 2.52
C PHE A 212 -4.15 6.89 2.07
N PHE A 213 -4.28 6.48 0.82
CA PHE A 213 -5.52 6.03 0.21
C PHE A 213 -5.56 4.51 0.21
N VAL A 214 -6.65 3.96 0.72
CA VAL A 214 -6.97 2.53 0.64
C VAL A 214 -8.29 2.43 -0.10
N ASP A 215 -8.22 1.92 -1.33
CA ASP A 215 -9.38 1.62 -2.16
C ASP A 215 -9.62 0.11 -2.15
#